data_AF-A0A8H7KNT0-F1
#
_entry.id   AF-A0A8H7KNT0-F1
#
_cell.length_a   1.000
_cell.length_b   1.000
_cell.length_c   1.000
_cell.angle_alpha   90.00
_cell.angle_beta   90.00
_cell.angle_gamma   90.00
#
_symmetry.space_group_name_H-M   'P 1'
#
loop_
_entity.id
_entity.type
_entity.pdbx_description
1 polymer ?
#
loop_
_entity_poly.entity_id
_entity_poly.type
_entity_poly.pdbx_seq_one_letter_code
_entity_poly.pdbx_strand_id
1 'polypeptide(L)'
;MSDSVQEHVTAIAGPPPITDASSPFDDADADVILRSSDHVDFRAFKVFLSFGSPFFRDMFRLPHSAADDSESRDGLPVISVPEAARTLQTLLTMCYPMEGPVLDKLEDIDLLLEASIKYAVEKVEKRVREALVAPQHLQNSALRVYAIADRHNLDAEAKEAARALANVSDPILQSNRGSELEFLSAAKLFHLLQYHKDCRVAAHRSITQIEPSQWPGLAEYLARPHYCSECKSAQMFRMDDDPQIPDAISESFHSGLPDRAAVTAILEGAGSLSLTCLVTFDRIKHDIAPATDGTQPRADAGAPFDSEDADVTLRSSDNIDFKVFRLFLSFGSTVFRDILSLPWNANDDSESKGGLPVVQLPETARTLQLLLSMSYPMGALEQPFLDRLEDVDHLLEAAIKYKMEKLVKFLRATLVTPKLLCGNEIRVFAIAYRHELDAETRTAARAALEHLFLEMKSGPELEYLSAATLLLLFEHHQACIKSAREALADINLPVISDNRDTVRQYCSGCRSQRNFTVRRSEEKLKLEILDRIPSRKEFKQTMAARAVPLRLVCNYCSRSKTEDAINIQSILQIAREATSTYLSQLEDAISRVCLLTLQ
;
A
#
# COMPACT_ATOMS: atom_id res chain seq x y z
N MET A 1 5.30 -50.61 -26.39
CA MET A 1 4.22 -49.65 -26.68
C MET A 1 4.75 -48.31 -26.23
N SER A 2 5.24 -47.59 -27.21
CA SER A 2 5.97 -46.34 -27.10
C SER A 2 4.95 -45.24 -27.33
N ASP A 3 4.66 -44.42 -26.33
CA ASP A 3 3.80 -43.26 -26.51
C ASP A 3 4.62 -41.98 -26.36
N SER A 4 4.56 -41.23 -27.45
CA SER A 4 5.37 -40.09 -27.81
C SER A 4 5.03 -38.86 -26.99
N VAL A 5 6.06 -38.19 -26.49
CA VAL A 5 6.01 -36.81 -26.01
C VAL A 5 5.75 -35.91 -27.22
N GLN A 6 4.62 -35.23 -27.22
CA GLN A 6 4.24 -34.28 -28.25
C GLN A 6 4.84 -32.93 -27.89
N GLU A 7 6.04 -32.64 -28.42
CA GLU A 7 6.64 -31.30 -28.39
C GLU A 7 5.74 -30.33 -29.16
N HIS A 8 5.16 -29.37 -28.44
CA HIS A 8 4.55 -28.19 -29.04
C HIS A 8 5.66 -27.32 -29.64
N VAL A 9 5.98 -27.57 -30.91
CA VAL A 9 6.76 -26.65 -31.73
C VAL A 9 5.92 -25.38 -31.92
N THR A 10 6.26 -24.32 -31.21
CA THR A 10 5.81 -22.96 -31.52
C THR A 10 6.34 -22.62 -32.91
N ALA A 11 5.43 -22.61 -33.89
CA ALA A 11 5.71 -22.08 -35.21
C ALA A 11 6.17 -20.63 -35.04
N ILE A 12 7.39 -20.32 -35.51
CA ILE A 12 7.88 -18.96 -35.67
C ILE A 12 6.98 -18.32 -36.73
N ALA A 13 5.95 -17.61 -36.31
CA ALA A 13 5.18 -16.75 -37.18
C ALA A 13 6.16 -15.74 -37.79
N GLY A 14 6.15 -15.59 -39.12
CA GLY A 14 6.91 -14.52 -39.77
C GLY A 14 6.53 -13.15 -39.20
N PRO A 15 7.36 -12.10 -39.41
CA PRO A 15 7.02 -10.76 -38.96
C PRO A 15 5.61 -10.39 -39.44
N PRO A 16 4.79 -9.73 -38.61
CA PRO A 16 3.41 -9.37 -38.96
C PRO A 16 3.38 -8.64 -40.31
N PRO A 17 2.37 -8.88 -41.16
CA PRO A 17 2.26 -8.17 -42.42
C PRO A 17 2.07 -6.67 -42.14
N ILE A 18 2.85 -5.83 -42.82
CA ILE A 18 2.71 -4.38 -42.74
C ILE A 18 1.41 -3.97 -43.43
N THR A 19 0.58 -3.18 -42.75
CA THR A 19 -0.69 -2.66 -43.28
C THR A 19 -0.65 -1.14 -43.37
N ASP A 20 -1.45 -0.54 -44.25
CA ASP A 20 -1.58 0.92 -44.35
C ASP A 20 -2.75 1.40 -43.47
N ALA A 21 -2.58 2.54 -42.79
CA ALA A 21 -3.65 3.18 -42.04
C ALA A 21 -4.79 3.63 -42.97
N SER A 22 -6.01 3.75 -42.46
CA SER A 22 -7.13 4.31 -43.22
C SER A 22 -7.10 5.84 -43.26
N SER A 23 -7.89 6.43 -44.16
CA SER A 23 -8.20 7.86 -44.17
C SER A 23 -8.42 8.44 -42.76
N PRO A 24 -7.81 9.58 -42.44
CA PRO A 24 -7.10 10.51 -43.35
C PRO A 24 -5.58 10.24 -43.48
N PHE A 25 -5.08 9.11 -42.98
CA PHE A 25 -3.63 8.80 -42.95
C PHE A 25 -3.19 7.85 -44.08
N ASP A 26 -3.93 7.84 -45.19
CA ASP A 26 -3.66 7.12 -46.44
C ASP A 26 -3.36 8.05 -47.63
N ASP A 27 -3.15 9.35 -47.39
CA ASP A 27 -2.97 10.35 -48.44
C ASP A 27 -1.68 10.12 -49.26
N ALA A 28 -1.82 10.04 -50.58
CA ALA A 28 -0.71 9.81 -51.51
C ALA A 28 0.29 10.98 -51.56
N ASP A 29 -0.13 12.20 -51.21
CA ASP A 29 0.70 13.41 -51.25
C ASP A 29 1.54 13.61 -49.98
N ALA A 30 1.45 12.70 -49.00
CA ALA A 30 2.26 12.71 -47.78
C ALA A 30 3.78 12.68 -48.06
N ASP A 31 4.58 13.26 -47.16
CA ASP A 31 6.04 13.40 -47.31
C ASP A 31 6.86 12.59 -46.29
N VAL A 32 6.19 11.82 -45.42
CA VAL A 32 6.76 10.85 -44.48
C VAL A 32 5.77 9.73 -44.14
N ILE A 33 6.29 8.54 -43.82
CA ILE A 33 5.52 7.44 -43.24
C ILE A 33 5.97 7.22 -41.80
N LEU A 34 5.04 7.25 -40.84
CA LEU A 34 5.28 6.80 -39.48
C LEU A 34 4.75 5.37 -39.33
N ARG A 35 5.60 4.42 -38.97
CA ARG A 35 5.21 3.03 -38.75
C ARG A 35 5.01 2.74 -37.27
N SER A 36 3.82 2.31 -36.88
CA SER A 36 3.53 1.90 -35.51
C SER A 36 4.22 0.58 -35.12
N SER A 37 4.25 0.27 -33.82
CA SER A 37 4.85 -0.98 -33.32
C SER A 37 4.10 -2.25 -33.73
N ASP A 38 2.81 -2.12 -34.05
CA ASP A 38 1.96 -3.16 -34.64
C ASP A 38 1.95 -3.13 -36.18
N HIS A 39 2.97 -2.52 -36.79
CA HIS A 39 3.26 -2.53 -38.24
C HIS A 39 2.17 -1.88 -39.11
N VAL A 40 1.55 -0.80 -38.63
CA VAL A 40 0.63 0.03 -39.42
C VAL A 40 1.36 1.28 -39.89
N ASP A 41 1.37 1.51 -41.20
CA ASP A 41 2.00 2.66 -41.87
C ASP A 41 1.01 3.84 -41.95
N PHE A 42 1.34 4.93 -41.27
CA PHE A 42 0.59 6.20 -41.29
C PHE A 42 1.29 7.19 -42.23
N ARG A 43 0.63 7.53 -43.34
CA ARG A 43 1.09 8.60 -44.25
C ARG A 43 0.77 9.95 -43.61
N ALA A 44 1.81 10.75 -43.40
CA ALA A 44 1.72 12.02 -42.70
C ALA A 44 2.52 13.13 -43.42
N PHE A 45 2.13 14.37 -43.17
CA PHE A 45 2.84 15.57 -43.58
C PHE A 45 3.74 16.09 -42.45
N LYS A 46 5.04 16.21 -42.73
CA LYS A 46 6.06 16.77 -41.84
C LYS A 46 5.70 18.15 -41.34
N VAL A 47 4.97 18.95 -42.14
CA VAL A 47 4.57 20.31 -41.75
C VAL A 47 3.71 20.32 -40.49
N PHE A 48 2.66 19.49 -40.42
CA PHE A 48 1.78 19.44 -39.24
C PHE A 48 2.51 18.89 -38.01
N LEU A 49 3.32 17.85 -38.21
CA LEU A 49 4.17 17.29 -37.15
C LEU A 49 5.18 18.32 -36.63
N SER A 50 5.87 19.04 -37.50
CA SER A 50 6.87 20.05 -37.12
C SER A 50 6.27 21.27 -36.42
N PHE A 51 5.03 21.64 -36.75
CA PHE A 51 4.31 22.71 -36.07
C PHE A 51 3.82 22.28 -34.69
N GLY A 52 3.32 21.05 -34.56
CA GLY A 52 2.79 20.52 -33.30
C GLY A 52 3.85 19.97 -32.34
N SER A 53 5.05 19.66 -32.84
CA SER A 53 6.10 18.98 -32.08
C SER A 53 7.49 19.55 -32.41
N PRO A 54 8.20 20.14 -31.44
CA PRO A 54 9.59 20.52 -31.61
C PRO A 54 10.49 19.29 -31.81
N PHE A 55 10.15 18.14 -31.20
CA PHE A 55 10.87 16.88 -31.41
C PHE A 55 10.88 16.49 -32.88
N PHE A 56 9.71 16.38 -33.52
CA PHE A 56 9.63 16.02 -34.94
C PHE A 56 10.28 17.09 -35.83
N ARG A 57 10.10 18.37 -35.52
CA ARG A 57 10.76 19.47 -36.24
C ARG A 57 12.28 19.32 -36.26
N ASP A 58 12.87 19.03 -35.11
CA ASP A 58 14.32 18.93 -34.98
C ASP A 58 14.82 17.62 -35.60
N MET A 59 14.11 16.52 -35.40
CA MET A 59 14.39 15.22 -36.05
C MET A 59 14.42 15.34 -37.59
N PHE A 60 13.45 16.02 -38.21
CA PHE A 60 13.42 16.21 -39.66
C PHE A 60 14.51 17.14 -40.19
N ARG A 61 15.14 17.94 -39.34
CA ARG A 61 16.26 18.84 -39.70
C ARG A 61 17.62 18.16 -39.65
N LEU A 62 17.72 17.00 -39.02
CA LEU A 62 18.99 16.28 -38.93
C LEU A 62 19.44 15.84 -40.34
N PRO A 63 20.73 16.05 -40.70
CA PRO A 63 21.27 15.56 -41.96
C PRO A 63 21.24 14.03 -41.93
N HIS A 64 20.44 13.43 -42.79
CA HIS A 64 20.38 11.97 -42.91
C HIS A 64 21.70 11.51 -43.52
N SER A 65 22.46 10.68 -42.79
CA SER A 65 23.74 10.19 -43.28
C SER A 65 23.47 9.23 -44.44
N ALA A 66 24.21 9.35 -45.54
CA ALA A 66 24.03 8.50 -46.74
C ALA A 66 24.38 7.01 -46.50
N ALA A 67 24.64 6.61 -45.25
CA ALA A 67 25.00 5.27 -44.81
C ALA A 67 23.95 4.64 -43.88
N ASP A 68 22.84 5.33 -43.58
CA ASP A 68 21.74 4.71 -42.84
C ASP A 68 20.91 3.83 -43.79
N ASP A 69 20.71 2.57 -43.41
CA ASP A 69 19.68 1.66 -43.95
C ASP A 69 18.27 2.20 -43.57
N SER A 70 18.00 3.46 -43.87
CA SER A 70 16.70 4.09 -43.62
C SER A 70 15.70 3.46 -44.58
N GLU A 71 14.78 2.69 -44.03
CA GLU A 71 13.72 2.05 -44.78
C GLU A 71 12.92 3.10 -45.56
N SER A 72 12.69 2.85 -46.85
CA SER A 72 11.86 3.68 -47.69
C SER A 72 10.76 2.84 -48.32
N ARG A 73 9.55 3.39 -48.34
CA ARG A 73 8.37 2.80 -48.97
C ARG A 73 7.72 3.85 -49.85
N ASP A 74 7.46 3.49 -51.11
CA ASP A 74 6.90 4.38 -52.13
C ASP A 74 7.68 5.70 -52.33
N GLY A 75 9.00 5.65 -52.13
CA GLY A 75 9.87 6.83 -52.22
C GLY A 75 9.80 7.77 -51.02
N LEU A 76 9.03 7.43 -49.98
CA LEU A 76 8.94 8.17 -48.73
C LEU A 76 9.85 7.54 -47.66
N PRO A 77 10.44 8.35 -46.76
CA PRO A 77 11.16 7.82 -45.60
C PRO A 77 10.17 7.21 -44.60
N VAL A 78 10.49 6.01 -44.12
CA VAL A 78 9.72 5.31 -43.08
C VAL A 78 10.40 5.50 -41.73
N ILE A 79 9.63 5.95 -40.73
CA ILE A 79 10.10 6.18 -39.37
C ILE A 79 9.31 5.28 -38.43
N SER A 80 9.98 4.27 -37.88
CA SER A 80 9.38 3.36 -36.90
C SER A 80 9.24 4.04 -35.55
N VAL A 81 8.05 3.96 -34.97
CA VAL A 81 7.72 4.49 -33.65
C VAL A 81 7.16 3.35 -32.77
N PRO A 82 7.43 3.34 -31.45
CA PRO A 82 7.01 2.22 -30.60
C PRO A 82 5.52 2.27 -30.20
N GLU A 83 4.80 3.36 -30.47
CA GLU A 83 3.38 3.46 -30.17
C GLU A 83 2.55 2.57 -31.09
N ALA A 84 1.54 1.90 -30.53
CA ALA A 84 0.58 1.13 -31.31
C ALA A 84 -0.28 2.04 -32.20
N ALA A 85 -0.84 1.49 -33.27
CA ALA A 85 -1.59 2.22 -34.28
C ALA A 85 -2.68 3.11 -33.69
N ARG A 86 -3.42 2.63 -32.69
CA ARG A 86 -4.50 3.38 -32.04
C ARG A 86 -4.02 4.67 -31.34
N THR A 87 -2.92 4.58 -30.58
CA THR A 87 -2.33 5.73 -29.88
C THR A 87 -1.74 6.72 -30.88
N LEU A 88 -1.01 6.21 -31.89
CA LEU A 88 -0.42 7.03 -32.93
C LEU A 88 -1.50 7.76 -33.75
N GLN A 89 -2.56 7.07 -34.17
CA GLN A 89 -3.70 7.67 -34.87
C GLN A 89 -4.33 8.80 -34.06
N THR A 90 -4.53 8.58 -32.75
CA THR A 90 -5.12 9.57 -31.84
C THR A 90 -4.23 10.81 -31.71
N LEU A 91 -2.92 10.62 -31.52
CA LEU A 91 -1.93 11.69 -31.46
C LEU A 91 -1.90 12.50 -32.76
N LEU A 92 -1.82 11.82 -33.91
CA LEU A 92 -1.81 12.44 -35.22
C LEU A 92 -3.09 13.22 -35.49
N THR A 93 -4.25 12.67 -35.13
CA THR A 93 -5.55 13.35 -35.30
C THR A 93 -5.57 14.69 -34.56
N MET A 94 -4.96 14.76 -33.37
CA MET A 94 -4.89 16.01 -32.59
C MET A 94 -3.79 16.97 -33.05
N CYS A 95 -2.77 16.49 -33.76
CA CYS A 95 -1.74 17.34 -34.38
C CYS A 95 -2.26 18.05 -35.63
N TYR A 96 -3.24 17.45 -36.30
CA TYR A 96 -3.84 17.97 -37.52
C TYR A 96 -5.03 18.88 -37.20
N PRO A 97 -5.43 19.75 -38.15
CA PRO A 97 -6.60 20.63 -37.98
C PRO A 97 -7.92 19.86 -38.14
N MET A 98 -8.11 18.83 -37.31
CA MET A 98 -9.26 17.94 -37.29
C MET A 98 -9.98 18.00 -35.95
N GLU A 99 -11.22 17.52 -35.91
CA GLU A 99 -11.92 17.34 -34.65
C GLU A 99 -11.20 16.28 -33.81
N GLY A 100 -10.78 16.66 -32.61
CA GLY A 100 -10.07 15.77 -31.72
C GLY A 100 -10.99 14.68 -31.16
N PRO A 101 -10.50 13.43 -31.02
CA PRO A 101 -11.30 12.34 -30.49
C PRO A 101 -11.71 12.59 -29.03
N VAL A 102 -12.77 11.89 -28.62
CA VAL A 102 -13.20 11.84 -27.22
C VAL A 102 -12.27 10.90 -26.45
N LEU A 103 -11.81 11.35 -25.28
CA LEU A 103 -10.91 10.62 -24.40
C LEU A 103 -11.70 10.12 -23.18
N ASP A 104 -12.24 8.91 -23.26
CA ASP A 104 -13.11 8.34 -22.21
C ASP A 104 -12.46 7.19 -21.42
N LYS A 105 -11.38 6.61 -21.94
CA LYS A 105 -10.71 5.46 -21.30
C LYS A 105 -9.40 5.90 -20.70
N LEU A 106 -9.20 5.61 -19.41
CA LEU A 106 -7.99 5.98 -18.69
C LEU A 106 -6.74 5.32 -19.29
N GLU A 107 -6.86 4.10 -19.83
CA GLU A 107 -5.76 3.40 -20.49
C GLU A 107 -5.31 4.13 -21.77
N ASP A 108 -6.26 4.62 -22.56
CA ASP A 108 -5.96 5.39 -23.77
C ASP A 108 -5.39 6.78 -23.43
N ILE A 109 -5.91 7.40 -22.36
CA ILE A 109 -5.40 8.68 -21.82
C ILE A 109 -3.95 8.51 -21.37
N ASP A 110 -3.63 7.44 -20.65
CA ASP A 110 -2.30 7.17 -20.10
C ASP A 110 -1.26 6.95 -21.22
N LEU A 111 -1.60 6.13 -22.22
CA LEU A 111 -0.74 5.90 -23.39
C LEU A 111 -0.55 7.15 -24.25
N LEU A 112 -1.61 7.95 -24.43
CA LEU A 112 -1.55 9.18 -25.21
C LEU A 112 -0.76 10.27 -24.47
N LEU A 113 -0.87 10.35 -23.15
CA LEU A 113 -0.09 11.26 -22.32
C LEU A 113 1.40 10.95 -22.48
N GLU A 114 1.79 9.69 -22.36
CA GLU A 114 3.17 9.22 -22.55
C GLU A 114 3.71 9.62 -23.93
N ALA A 115 2.95 9.34 -24.99
CA ALA A 115 3.33 9.72 -26.36
C ALA A 115 3.43 11.24 -26.53
N SER A 116 2.50 12.01 -25.95
CA SER A 116 2.49 13.47 -26.06
C SER A 116 3.70 14.12 -25.37
N ILE A 117 4.13 13.60 -24.22
CA ILE A 117 5.32 14.06 -23.50
C ILE A 117 6.57 13.68 -24.30
N LYS A 118 6.67 12.41 -24.73
CA LYS A 118 7.82 11.89 -25.49
C LYS A 118 8.07 12.66 -26.78
N TYR A 119 7.01 12.97 -27.52
CA TYR A 119 7.09 13.74 -28.76
C TYR A 119 6.92 15.25 -28.56
N ALA A 120 6.90 15.74 -27.31
CA ALA A 120 6.75 17.15 -26.96
C ALA A 120 5.57 17.84 -27.66
N VAL A 121 4.42 17.17 -27.76
CA VAL A 121 3.19 17.71 -28.36
C VAL A 121 2.35 18.41 -27.29
N GLU A 122 2.78 19.62 -26.91
CA GLU A 122 2.25 20.37 -25.75
C GLU A 122 0.72 20.58 -25.79
N LYS A 123 0.16 20.86 -26.98
CA LYS A 123 -1.30 21.04 -27.15
C LYS A 123 -2.07 19.75 -26.81
N VAL A 124 -1.51 18.60 -27.17
CA VAL A 124 -2.11 17.30 -26.86
C VAL A 124 -1.93 17.00 -25.39
N GLU A 125 -0.73 17.19 -24.83
CA GLU A 125 -0.46 17.00 -23.40
C GLU A 125 -1.48 17.76 -22.55
N LYS A 126 -1.68 19.05 -22.82
CA LYS A 126 -2.66 19.88 -22.09
C LYS A 126 -4.08 19.31 -22.16
N ARG A 127 -4.54 18.93 -23.35
CA ARG A 127 -5.89 18.37 -23.56
C ARG A 127 -6.06 17.03 -22.85
N VAL A 128 -5.03 16.19 -22.84
CA VAL A 128 -5.04 14.88 -22.19
C VAL A 128 -5.05 15.04 -20.67
N ARG A 129 -4.30 16.01 -20.13
CA ARG A 129 -4.32 16.37 -18.70
C ARG A 129 -5.68 16.86 -18.25
N GLU A 130 -6.33 17.73 -19.03
CA GLU A 130 -7.71 18.18 -18.78
C GLU A 130 -8.72 17.01 -18.82
N ALA A 131 -8.54 16.07 -19.74
CA ALA A 131 -9.36 14.86 -19.82
C ALA A 131 -9.13 13.93 -18.61
N LEU A 132 -7.87 13.77 -18.16
CA LEU A 132 -7.49 12.91 -17.04
C LEU A 132 -8.21 13.31 -15.74
N VAL A 133 -8.33 14.61 -15.46
CA VAL A 133 -9.02 15.14 -14.28
C VAL A 133 -10.49 15.49 -14.53
N ALA A 134 -11.08 15.03 -15.65
CA ALA A 134 -12.49 15.27 -15.91
C ALA A 134 -13.36 14.68 -14.77
N PRO A 135 -14.49 15.33 -14.41
CA PRO A 135 -15.33 14.91 -13.27
C PRO A 135 -15.75 13.44 -13.31
N GLN A 136 -15.96 12.88 -14.51
CA GLN A 136 -16.30 11.47 -14.70
C GLN A 136 -15.21 10.50 -14.20
N HIS A 137 -13.93 10.86 -14.34
CA HIS A 137 -12.82 10.03 -13.89
C HIS A 137 -12.53 10.25 -12.41
N LEU A 138 -12.59 11.50 -11.94
CA LEU A 138 -12.41 11.83 -10.52
C LEU A 138 -13.52 11.22 -9.63
N GLN A 139 -14.75 11.06 -10.14
CA GLN A 139 -15.82 10.45 -9.35
C GLN A 139 -15.74 8.93 -9.30
N ASN A 140 -15.35 8.29 -10.41
CA ASN A 140 -15.42 6.83 -10.54
C ASN A 140 -14.08 6.11 -10.37
N SER A 141 -12.96 6.82 -10.51
CA SER A 141 -11.64 6.21 -10.65
C SER A 141 -10.49 7.11 -10.17
N ALA A 142 -10.72 7.95 -9.16
CA ALA A 142 -9.72 8.89 -8.66
C ALA A 142 -8.40 8.21 -8.24
N LEU A 143 -8.42 6.97 -7.75
CA LEU A 143 -7.19 6.23 -7.44
C LEU A 143 -6.36 5.95 -8.69
N ARG A 144 -7.00 5.57 -9.80
CA ARG A 144 -6.31 5.36 -11.08
C ARG A 144 -5.80 6.67 -11.66
N VAL A 145 -6.59 7.74 -11.56
CA VAL A 145 -6.16 9.10 -11.95
C VAL A 145 -4.93 9.52 -11.15
N TYR A 146 -4.91 9.27 -9.85
CA TYR A 146 -3.75 9.53 -9.00
C TYR A 146 -2.52 8.74 -9.46
N ALA A 147 -2.67 7.44 -9.75
CA ALA A 147 -1.58 6.60 -10.22
C ALA A 147 -1.01 7.07 -11.57
N ILE A 148 -1.87 7.44 -12.53
CA ILE A 148 -1.46 8.00 -13.83
C ILE A 148 -0.73 9.34 -13.63
N ALA A 149 -1.30 10.24 -12.82
CA ALA A 149 -0.70 11.53 -12.55
C ALA A 149 0.68 11.39 -11.89
N ASP A 150 0.82 10.48 -10.92
CA ASP A 150 2.10 10.18 -10.28
C ASP A 150 3.14 9.61 -11.26
N ARG A 151 2.73 8.65 -12.10
CA ARG A 151 3.60 8.05 -13.14
C ARG A 151 4.21 9.09 -14.08
N HIS A 152 3.44 10.12 -14.42
CA HIS A 152 3.87 11.21 -15.32
C HIS A 152 4.35 12.47 -14.58
N ASN A 153 4.56 12.42 -13.26
CA ASN A 153 4.98 13.56 -12.44
C ASN A 153 4.05 14.79 -12.53
N LEU A 154 2.75 14.56 -12.67
CA LEU A 154 1.71 15.58 -12.77
C LEU A 154 1.17 15.98 -11.38
N ASP A 155 1.97 16.76 -10.65
CA ASP A 155 1.68 17.14 -9.26
C ASP A 155 0.30 17.79 -9.03
N ALA A 156 -0.20 18.60 -9.97
CA ALA A 156 -1.46 19.31 -9.82
C ALA A 156 -2.65 18.36 -9.95
N GLU A 157 -2.60 17.49 -10.96
CA GLU A 157 -3.59 16.47 -11.25
C GLU A 157 -3.61 15.40 -10.15
N ALA A 158 -2.45 15.00 -9.63
CA ALA A 158 -2.35 14.10 -8.48
C ALA A 158 -3.03 14.69 -7.23
N LYS A 159 -2.87 16.01 -6.98
CA LYS A 159 -3.56 16.71 -5.89
C LYS A 159 -5.07 16.74 -6.08
N GLU A 160 -5.55 16.98 -7.31
CA GLU A 160 -6.97 16.94 -7.62
C GLU A 160 -7.57 15.55 -7.41
N ALA A 161 -6.86 14.51 -7.85
CA ALA A 161 -7.23 13.12 -7.62
C ALA A 161 -7.27 12.74 -6.13
N ALA A 162 -6.26 13.14 -5.35
CA ALA A 162 -6.21 12.91 -3.91
C ALA A 162 -7.37 13.61 -3.17
N ARG A 163 -7.70 14.85 -3.56
CA ARG A 163 -8.86 15.57 -3.02
C ARG A 163 -10.18 14.91 -3.39
N ALA A 164 -10.30 14.41 -4.62
CA ALA A 164 -11.48 13.66 -5.05
C ALA A 164 -11.66 12.39 -4.21
N LEU A 165 -10.57 11.65 -3.95
CA LEU A 165 -10.58 10.47 -3.08
C LEU A 165 -11.05 10.78 -1.66
N ALA A 166 -10.64 11.92 -1.09
CA ALA A 166 -11.09 12.33 0.26
C ALA A 166 -12.62 12.45 0.38
N ASN A 167 -13.32 12.67 -0.73
CA ASN A 167 -14.78 12.78 -0.79
C ASN A 167 -15.49 11.44 -1.07
N VAL A 168 -14.74 10.37 -1.35
CA VAL A 168 -15.32 9.04 -1.59
C VAL A 168 -15.59 8.35 -0.26
N SER A 169 -16.84 7.91 -0.08
CA SER A 169 -17.34 7.25 1.13
C SER A 169 -16.95 5.77 1.22
N ASP A 170 -16.74 5.13 0.07
CA ASP A 170 -16.39 3.72 -0.01
C ASP A 170 -14.94 3.45 0.40
N PRO A 171 -14.64 2.24 0.91
CA PRO A 171 -13.25 1.81 1.04
C PRO A 171 -12.62 1.87 -0.34
N ILE A 172 -11.46 2.51 -0.43
CA ILE A 172 -10.60 2.66 -1.62
C ILE A 172 -10.44 1.33 -2.41
N LEU A 173 -10.69 0.21 -1.73
CA LEU A 173 -10.75 -1.17 -2.21
C LEU A 173 -11.82 -1.51 -3.25
N GLN A 174 -12.92 -0.77 -3.35
CA GLN A 174 -13.93 -1.02 -4.40
C GLN A 174 -13.64 -0.27 -5.70
N SER A 175 -12.59 0.56 -5.72
CA SER A 175 -12.18 1.21 -6.95
C SER A 175 -11.66 0.16 -7.94
N ASN A 176 -12.05 0.32 -9.22
CA ASN A 176 -11.57 -0.55 -10.29
C ASN A 176 -10.03 -0.58 -10.26
N ARG A 177 -9.46 -1.77 -10.02
CA ARG A 177 -8.03 -2.00 -10.05
C ARG A 177 -7.57 -1.92 -11.50
N GLY A 178 -7.05 -0.76 -11.88
CA GLY A 178 -6.38 -0.61 -13.16
C GLY A 178 -4.92 -1.05 -13.07
N SER A 179 -4.33 -1.36 -14.22
CA SER A 179 -2.91 -1.73 -14.33
C SER A 179 -1.98 -0.61 -13.90
N GLU A 180 -2.46 0.63 -13.79
CA GLU A 180 -1.67 1.79 -13.39
C GLU A 180 -1.19 1.69 -11.94
N LEU A 181 -1.90 0.92 -11.10
CA LEU A 181 -1.51 0.66 -9.71
C LEU A 181 -0.27 -0.23 -9.56
N GLU A 182 0.12 -0.95 -10.61
CA GLU A 182 1.37 -1.73 -10.59
C GLU A 182 2.61 -0.82 -10.64
N PHE A 183 2.47 0.39 -11.18
CA PHE A 183 3.53 1.37 -11.30
C PHE A 183 3.57 2.37 -10.13
N LEU A 184 2.50 2.46 -9.34
CA LEU A 184 2.46 3.28 -8.15
C LEU A 184 3.14 2.53 -6.99
N SER A 185 4.02 3.18 -6.23
CA SER A 185 4.64 2.51 -5.07
C SER A 185 3.66 2.33 -3.91
N ALA A 186 3.83 1.25 -3.14
CA ALA A 186 3.03 0.98 -1.95
C ALA A 186 3.19 2.09 -0.90
N ALA A 187 4.37 2.72 -0.80
CA ALA A 187 4.60 3.85 0.10
C ALA A 187 3.66 5.02 -0.23
N LYS A 188 3.58 5.42 -1.50
CA LYS A 188 2.68 6.49 -1.96
C LYS A 188 1.22 6.17 -1.70
N LEU A 189 0.80 4.93 -1.98
CA LEU A 189 -0.55 4.49 -1.65
C LEU A 189 -0.80 4.54 -0.13
N PHE A 190 0.12 4.03 0.68
CA PHE A 190 -0.02 4.03 2.13
C PHE A 190 -0.23 5.45 2.67
N HIS A 191 0.56 6.42 2.18
CA HIS A 191 0.38 7.82 2.54
C HIS A 191 -0.94 8.41 2.04
N LEU A 192 -1.41 8.02 0.85
CA LEU A 192 -2.71 8.43 0.34
C LEU A 192 -3.86 7.89 1.21
N LEU A 193 -3.76 6.65 1.70
CA LEU A 193 -4.72 6.07 2.64
C LEU A 193 -4.69 6.79 4.00
N GLN A 194 -3.50 7.16 4.49
CA GLN A 194 -3.36 7.98 5.71
C GLN A 194 -3.96 9.37 5.53
N TYR A 195 -3.70 10.02 4.40
CA TYR A 195 -4.31 11.30 4.04
C TYR A 195 -5.85 11.20 4.04
N HIS A 196 -6.41 10.17 3.42
CA HIS A 196 -7.85 9.92 3.43
C HIS A 196 -8.42 9.78 4.86
N LYS A 197 -7.76 8.97 5.71
CA LYS A 197 -8.12 8.83 7.13
C LYS A 197 -8.08 10.17 7.85
N ASP A 198 -7.01 10.93 7.69
CA ASP A 198 -6.81 12.22 8.36
C ASP A 198 -7.85 13.26 7.93
N CYS A 199 -8.19 13.31 6.64
CA CYS A 199 -9.28 14.15 6.12
C CYS A 199 -10.61 13.81 6.78
N ARG A 200 -10.93 12.51 6.93
CA ARG A 200 -12.18 12.08 7.60
C ARG A 200 -12.19 12.44 9.07
N VAL A 201 -11.08 12.24 9.78
CA VAL A 201 -10.96 12.61 11.20
C VAL A 201 -11.10 14.12 11.37
N ALA A 202 -10.47 14.92 10.49
CA ALA A 202 -10.58 16.37 10.52
C ALA A 202 -12.01 16.84 10.24
N ALA A 203 -12.67 16.30 9.20
CA ALA A 203 -14.06 16.60 8.87
C ALA A 203 -15.00 16.25 10.03
N HIS A 204 -14.83 15.06 10.65
CA HIS A 204 -15.61 14.65 11.81
C HIS A 204 -15.44 15.62 12.99
N ARG A 205 -14.20 16.00 13.32
CA ARG A 205 -13.93 16.99 14.37
C ARG A 205 -14.61 18.33 14.08
N SER A 206 -14.51 18.83 12.85
CA SER A 206 -15.14 20.08 12.44
C SER A 206 -16.65 20.01 12.63
N ILE A 207 -17.32 18.92 12.26
CA ILE A 207 -18.76 18.74 12.43
C ILE A 207 -19.16 18.70 13.91
N THR A 208 -18.40 17.98 14.75
CA THR A 208 -18.69 17.90 16.21
C THR A 208 -18.52 19.22 16.94
N GLN A 209 -17.84 20.20 16.35
CA GLN A 209 -17.64 21.54 16.91
C GLN A 209 -18.71 22.55 16.44
N ILE A 210 -19.59 22.18 15.51
CA ILE A 210 -20.67 23.04 15.05
C ILE A 210 -21.77 23.05 16.12
N GLU A 211 -22.07 24.23 16.68
CA GLU A 211 -23.24 24.36 17.56
C GLU A 211 -24.52 24.01 16.78
N PRO A 212 -25.51 23.33 17.40
CA PRO A 212 -26.77 23.00 16.72
C PRO A 212 -27.43 24.23 16.06
N SER A 213 -27.28 25.41 16.67
CA SER A 213 -27.77 26.70 16.14
C SER A 213 -27.23 27.08 14.76
N GLN A 214 -26.09 26.51 14.33
CA GLN A 214 -25.38 26.81 13.09
C GLN A 214 -25.62 25.75 12.00
N TRP A 215 -26.39 24.70 12.28
CA TRP A 215 -26.69 23.66 11.29
C TRP A 215 -27.61 24.17 10.18
N PRO A 216 -27.16 24.12 8.90
CA PRO A 216 -28.02 24.47 7.77
C PRO A 216 -29.24 23.53 7.72
N GLY A 217 -30.45 24.08 7.75
CA GLY A 217 -31.69 23.31 7.66
C GLY A 217 -32.20 22.70 8.97
N LEU A 218 -31.52 22.88 10.12
CA LEU A 218 -32.01 22.36 11.41
C LEU A 218 -33.40 22.91 11.78
N ALA A 219 -33.64 24.19 11.50
CA ALA A 219 -34.96 24.82 11.70
C ALA A 219 -36.06 24.14 10.85
N GLU A 220 -35.73 23.69 9.64
CA GLU A 220 -36.66 23.01 8.75
C GLU A 220 -36.88 21.54 9.14
N TYR A 221 -35.83 20.88 9.65
CA TYR A 221 -35.90 19.50 10.18
C TYR A 221 -36.72 19.43 11.49
N LEU A 222 -36.53 20.39 12.41
CA LEU A 222 -37.31 20.50 13.65
C LEU A 222 -38.75 20.94 13.41
N ALA A 223 -39.02 21.63 12.29
CA ALA A 223 -40.37 22.02 11.89
C ALA A 223 -41.19 20.87 11.27
N ARG A 224 -40.61 19.68 11.07
CA ARG A 224 -41.31 18.49 10.55
C ARG A 224 -41.72 17.56 11.70
N PRO A 225 -42.95 17.02 11.68
CA PRO A 225 -43.36 16.03 12.66
C PRO A 225 -42.67 14.69 12.36
N HIS A 226 -41.98 14.14 13.35
CA HIS A 226 -41.25 12.87 13.29
C HIS A 226 -42.10 11.75 13.89
N TYR A 227 -41.97 10.54 13.36
CA TYR A 227 -42.77 9.41 13.83
C TYR A 227 -42.24 8.90 15.18
N CYS A 228 -43.08 8.95 16.22
CA CYS A 228 -42.75 8.45 17.54
C CYS A 228 -43.08 6.94 17.63
N SER A 229 -42.08 6.12 17.96
CA SER A 229 -42.23 4.67 18.08
C SER A 229 -43.11 4.24 19.26
N GLU A 230 -43.17 5.04 20.32
CA GLU A 230 -43.98 4.75 21.51
C GLU A 230 -45.46 5.05 21.31
N CYS A 231 -45.79 6.23 20.77
CA CYS A 231 -47.18 6.63 20.56
C CYS A 231 -47.70 6.37 19.14
N LYS A 232 -46.86 5.79 18.25
CA LYS A 232 -47.19 5.40 16.86
C LYS A 232 -47.84 6.52 16.04
N SER A 233 -47.41 7.77 16.26
CA SER A 233 -47.95 8.94 15.57
C SER A 233 -46.86 9.97 15.25
N ALA A 234 -47.14 10.85 14.30
CA ALA A 234 -46.24 11.93 13.93
C ALA A 234 -46.31 13.04 15.00
N GLN A 235 -45.19 13.33 15.65
CA GLN A 235 -45.07 14.25 16.77
C GLN A 235 -43.99 15.30 16.50
N MET A 236 -44.16 16.47 17.11
CA MET A 236 -43.20 17.56 17.03
C MET A 236 -42.27 17.47 18.24
N PHE A 237 -40.99 17.19 18.00
CA PHE A 237 -39.98 17.05 19.06
C PHE A 237 -39.33 18.41 19.35
N ARG A 238 -39.08 18.71 20.63
CA ARG A 238 -38.27 19.86 21.07
C ARG A 238 -36.90 19.35 21.49
N MET A 239 -35.84 20.07 21.14
CA MET A 239 -34.52 19.80 21.72
C MET A 239 -34.50 20.29 23.17
N ASP A 240 -34.05 19.46 24.10
CA ASP A 240 -33.65 19.90 25.44
C ASP A 240 -32.27 20.58 25.38
N ASP A 241 -31.95 21.41 26.39
CA ASP A 241 -30.75 22.27 26.49
C ASP A 241 -29.39 21.53 26.53
N ASP A 242 -29.36 20.20 26.37
CA ASP A 242 -28.12 19.40 26.32
C ASP A 242 -28.12 18.54 25.04
N PRO A 243 -27.51 19.03 23.94
CA PRO A 243 -27.57 18.36 22.65
C PRO A 243 -26.59 17.20 22.63
N GLN A 244 -27.01 16.03 23.12
CA GLN A 244 -26.42 14.80 22.62
C GLN A 244 -26.89 14.65 21.18
N ILE A 245 -25.98 14.88 20.23
CA ILE A 245 -26.18 14.56 18.80
C ILE A 245 -26.75 13.12 18.77
N PRO A 246 -27.97 12.89 18.25
CA PRO A 246 -28.57 11.57 18.26
C PRO A 246 -27.62 10.56 17.61
N ASP A 247 -27.41 9.41 18.24
CA ASP A 247 -26.51 8.36 17.74
C ASP A 247 -26.83 7.97 16.27
N ALA A 248 -28.08 8.14 15.83
CA ALA A 248 -28.51 7.94 14.44
C ALA A 248 -27.80 8.88 13.44
N ILE A 249 -27.47 10.10 13.83
CA ILE A 249 -26.68 11.03 13.02
C ILE A 249 -25.24 10.52 12.93
N SER A 250 -24.64 10.12 14.06
CA SER A 250 -23.30 9.51 14.13
C SER A 250 -23.19 8.23 13.28
N GLU A 251 -24.18 7.34 13.35
CA GLU A 251 -24.23 6.10 12.56
C GLU A 251 -24.42 6.34 11.06
N SER A 252 -25.16 7.38 10.68
CA SER A 252 -25.32 7.79 9.27
C SER A 252 -23.99 8.27 8.65
N PHE A 253 -23.07 8.82 9.45
CA PHE A 253 -21.76 9.28 8.98
C PHE A 253 -20.71 8.15 8.87
N HIS A 254 -20.92 7.03 9.54
CA HIS A 254 -20.07 5.84 9.39
C HIS A 254 -20.28 5.14 8.04
N SER A 255 -21.45 5.30 7.41
CA SER A 255 -21.82 4.71 6.11
C SER A 255 -21.65 5.67 4.91
N GLY A 256 -21.22 6.92 5.15
CA GLY A 256 -20.93 7.91 4.12
C GLY A 256 -21.35 9.32 4.53
N LEU A 257 -20.67 10.35 4.02
CA LEU A 257 -21.06 11.74 4.27
C LEU A 257 -22.42 12.03 3.58
N PRO A 258 -23.38 12.72 4.24
CA PRO A 258 -24.57 13.22 3.58
C PRO A 258 -24.20 14.31 2.55
N ASP A 259 -25.11 14.51 1.61
CA ASP A 259 -25.06 15.37 0.41
C ASP A 259 -23.84 16.32 0.26
N ARG A 260 -23.12 16.13 -0.87
CA ARG A 260 -21.89 16.83 -1.27
C ARG A 260 -21.99 18.34 -1.14
N ALA A 261 -23.16 18.91 -1.42
CA ALA A 261 -23.41 20.36 -1.35
C ALA A 261 -23.42 20.91 0.09
N ALA A 262 -23.95 20.14 1.05
CA ALA A 262 -24.04 20.53 2.45
C ALA A 262 -22.66 20.47 3.13
N VAL A 263 -21.86 19.46 2.79
CA VAL A 263 -20.49 19.32 3.28
C VAL A 263 -19.58 20.39 2.67
N THR A 264 -19.62 20.65 1.35
CA THR A 264 -18.82 21.73 0.74
C THR A 264 -19.09 23.10 1.36
N ALA A 265 -20.35 23.42 1.69
CA ALA A 265 -20.69 24.68 2.35
C ALA A 265 -20.10 24.80 3.78
N ILE A 266 -19.99 23.67 4.49
CA ILE A 266 -19.37 23.60 5.82
C ILE A 266 -17.83 23.69 5.74
N LEU A 267 -17.22 22.99 4.76
CA LEU A 267 -15.76 22.97 4.58
C LEU A 267 -15.22 24.30 4.00
N GLU A 268 -15.98 25.00 3.15
CA GLU A 268 -15.62 26.33 2.61
C GLU A 268 -15.68 27.44 3.68
N GLY A 269 -16.54 27.30 4.70
CA GLY A 269 -16.59 28.20 5.85
C GLY A 269 -15.50 27.92 6.91
N ALA A 270 -15.07 26.66 7.03
CA ALA A 270 -14.04 26.24 7.97
C ALA A 270 -12.65 26.20 7.31
N GLY A 271 -12.03 27.38 7.11
CA GLY A 271 -10.69 27.54 6.55
C GLY A 271 -9.52 26.82 7.27
N SER A 272 -9.79 25.95 8.27
CA SER A 272 -8.78 25.21 9.05
C SER A 272 -8.51 23.79 8.56
N LEU A 273 -9.37 23.18 7.73
CA LEU A 273 -9.15 21.84 7.16
C LEU A 273 -7.97 21.80 6.18
N SER A 274 -7.65 22.94 5.59
CA SER A 274 -6.57 23.12 4.63
C SER A 274 -5.20 22.81 5.24
N LEU A 275 -4.89 23.29 6.45
CA LEU A 275 -3.52 23.26 6.97
C LEU A 275 -3.07 21.86 7.44
N THR A 276 -3.90 21.09 8.15
CA THR A 276 -3.51 19.74 8.62
C THR A 276 -3.44 18.72 7.49
N CYS A 277 -4.35 18.79 6.50
CA CYS A 277 -4.35 17.87 5.37
C CYS A 277 -3.22 18.19 4.36
N LEU A 278 -2.83 19.47 4.23
CA LEU A 278 -1.70 19.88 3.38
C LEU A 278 -0.35 19.38 3.95
N VAL A 279 -0.18 19.37 5.27
CA VAL A 279 1.07 18.91 5.92
C VAL A 279 1.32 17.41 5.70
N THR A 280 0.27 16.57 5.67
CA THR A 280 0.40 15.15 5.31
C THR A 280 0.68 14.95 3.82
N PHE A 281 0.15 15.82 2.96
CA PHE A 281 0.42 15.76 1.52
C PHE A 281 1.87 16.13 1.18
N ASP A 282 2.46 17.15 1.84
CA ASP A 282 3.87 17.50 1.62
C ASP A 282 4.84 16.37 2.04
N ARG A 283 4.42 15.48 2.96
CA ARG A 283 5.17 14.26 3.31
C ARG A 283 5.19 13.21 2.20
N ILE A 284 4.19 13.18 1.31
CA ILE A 284 4.18 12.31 0.11
C ILE A 284 5.35 12.65 -0.81
N LYS A 285 5.88 13.88 -0.73
CA LYS A 285 6.90 14.41 -1.62
C LYS A 285 8.33 14.29 -1.09
N HIS A 286 8.52 13.91 0.17
CA HIS A 286 9.81 13.96 0.84
C HIS A 286 10.22 12.60 1.39
N ASP A 287 10.69 11.73 0.49
CA ASP A 287 11.67 10.68 0.77
C ASP A 287 12.42 10.34 -0.52
N ILE A 288 13.20 11.30 -1.04
CA ILE A 288 14.30 11.01 -1.96
C ILE A 288 15.54 11.61 -1.32
N ALA A 289 16.25 10.80 -0.53
CA ALA A 289 17.62 11.11 -0.18
C ALA A 289 18.44 11.07 -1.48
N PRO A 290 19.14 12.16 -1.85
CA PRO A 290 20.06 12.09 -2.97
C PRO A 290 21.13 11.06 -2.64
N ALA A 291 21.34 10.10 -3.54
CA ALA A 291 22.52 9.28 -3.54
C ALA A 291 23.74 10.22 -3.49
N THR A 292 24.49 10.15 -2.39
CA THR A 292 25.71 10.93 -2.23
C THR A 292 26.69 10.47 -3.30
N ASP A 293 26.95 11.36 -4.24
CA ASP A 293 27.88 11.16 -5.34
C ASP A 293 29.27 10.81 -4.79
N GLY A 294 29.82 9.74 -5.33
CA GLY A 294 30.96 9.01 -4.80
C GLY A 294 32.27 9.69 -5.14
N THR A 295 32.99 10.13 -4.12
CA THR A 295 34.45 10.11 -4.11
C THR A 295 34.95 10.01 -2.67
N GLN A 296 34.53 8.94 -1.97
CA GLN A 296 35.13 8.60 -0.68
C GLN A 296 36.55 8.06 -0.90
N PRO A 297 37.53 8.46 -0.06
CA PRO A 297 38.89 7.97 -0.16
C PRO A 297 38.93 6.45 0.11
N ARG A 298 39.71 5.73 -0.69
CA ARG A 298 39.96 4.29 -0.52
C ARG A 298 40.44 4.01 0.91
N ALA A 299 39.76 3.13 1.62
CA ALA A 299 40.03 2.82 3.03
C ALA A 299 40.03 1.30 3.28
N ASP A 300 40.69 0.85 4.34
CA ASP A 300 40.67 -0.55 4.78
C ASP A 300 39.64 -0.73 5.91
N ALA A 301 38.92 -1.86 5.92
CA ALA A 301 37.81 -2.13 6.84
C ALA A 301 38.20 -2.28 8.33
N GLY A 302 39.50 -2.44 8.62
CA GLY A 302 40.02 -2.71 9.97
C GLY A 302 39.65 -4.10 10.49
N ALA A 303 40.01 -4.39 11.74
CA ALA A 303 39.76 -5.67 12.38
C ALA A 303 38.25 -6.03 12.41
N PRO A 304 37.87 -7.31 12.17
CA PRO A 304 38.74 -8.49 11.98
C PRO A 304 39.17 -8.75 10.52
N PHE A 305 38.92 -7.82 9.59
CA PHE A 305 39.15 -7.99 8.15
C PHE A 305 40.37 -7.22 7.64
N ASP A 306 41.42 -7.13 8.46
CA ASP A 306 42.68 -6.45 8.18
C ASP A 306 43.93 -7.35 8.26
N SER A 307 43.73 -8.66 8.43
CA SER A 307 44.82 -9.64 8.57
C SER A 307 45.80 -9.63 7.39
N GLU A 308 47.10 -9.70 7.69
CA GLU A 308 48.16 -9.84 6.69
C GLU A 308 48.18 -11.21 6.02
N ASP A 309 47.64 -12.24 6.69
CA ASP A 309 47.61 -13.62 6.18
C ASP A 309 46.48 -13.88 5.16
N ALA A 310 45.65 -12.87 4.87
CA ALA A 310 44.56 -12.97 3.91
C ALA A 310 45.07 -13.31 2.49
N ASP A 311 44.27 -14.04 1.72
CA ASP A 311 44.63 -14.53 0.37
C ASP A 311 43.80 -13.87 -0.76
N VAL A 312 42.87 -12.97 -0.40
CA VAL A 312 42.12 -12.12 -1.34
C VAL A 312 41.67 -10.82 -0.66
N THR A 313 41.55 -9.74 -1.43
CA THR A 313 40.91 -8.50 -1.01
C THR A 313 39.56 -8.35 -1.70
N LEU A 314 38.48 -8.16 -0.93
CA LEU A 314 37.17 -7.78 -1.46
C LEU A 314 36.98 -6.28 -1.32
N ARG A 315 36.57 -5.59 -2.37
CA ARG A 315 36.27 -4.15 -2.34
C ARG A 315 34.77 -3.91 -2.44
N SER A 316 34.23 -3.12 -1.52
CA SER A 316 32.83 -2.68 -1.54
C SER A 316 32.57 -1.57 -2.58
N SER A 317 31.31 -1.30 -2.89
CA SER A 317 30.91 -0.21 -3.81
C SER A 317 31.28 1.19 -3.32
N ASP A 318 31.41 1.38 -2.01
CA ASP A 318 31.92 2.58 -1.35
C ASP A 318 33.45 2.57 -1.15
N ASN A 319 34.17 1.71 -1.89
CA ASN A 319 35.64 1.64 -1.96
C ASN A 319 36.35 1.30 -0.64
N ILE A 320 35.74 0.47 0.19
CA ILE A 320 36.35 -0.09 1.39
C ILE A 320 36.87 -1.50 1.10
N ASP A 321 38.15 -1.73 1.41
CA ASP A 321 38.87 -2.97 1.19
C ASP A 321 38.81 -3.87 2.43
N PHE A 322 38.38 -5.12 2.22
CA PHE A 322 38.31 -6.17 3.23
C PHE A 322 39.32 -7.26 2.89
N LYS A 323 40.29 -7.50 3.76
CA LYS A 323 41.23 -8.62 3.65
C LYS A 323 40.60 -9.87 4.23
N VAL A 324 40.41 -10.89 3.38
CA VAL A 324 39.62 -12.08 3.74
C VAL A 324 40.30 -13.36 3.25
N PHE A 325 39.85 -14.50 3.77
CA PHE A 325 40.30 -15.83 3.38
C PHE A 325 39.29 -16.51 2.42
N ARG A 326 39.72 -16.86 1.20
CA ARG A 326 38.92 -17.52 0.17
C ARG A 326 38.27 -18.80 0.66
N LEU A 327 38.94 -19.51 1.57
CA LEU A 327 38.49 -20.77 2.16
C LEU A 327 37.08 -20.66 2.74
N PHE A 328 36.83 -19.70 3.64
CA PHE A 328 35.55 -19.59 4.33
C PHE A 328 34.42 -19.22 3.38
N LEU A 329 34.69 -18.32 2.42
CA LEU A 329 33.71 -17.91 1.42
C LEU A 329 33.35 -19.03 0.44
N SER A 330 34.35 -19.80 -0.02
CA SER A 330 34.14 -20.89 -0.99
C SER A 330 33.36 -22.07 -0.41
N PHE A 331 33.47 -22.30 0.91
CA PHE A 331 32.67 -23.29 1.62
C PHE A 331 31.22 -22.84 1.81
N GLY A 332 31.01 -21.55 2.09
CA GLY A 332 29.68 -20.98 2.36
C GLY A 332 28.87 -20.59 1.11
N SER A 333 29.53 -20.42 -0.03
CA SER A 333 28.94 -19.90 -1.27
C SER A 333 29.55 -20.55 -2.50
N THR A 334 28.67 -21.06 -3.38
CA THR A 334 29.09 -21.57 -4.70
C THR A 334 29.51 -20.43 -5.63
N VAL A 335 28.85 -19.28 -5.54
CA VAL A 335 29.20 -18.09 -6.34
C VAL A 335 30.61 -17.60 -6.00
N PHE A 336 30.93 -17.47 -4.72
CA PHE A 336 32.30 -17.10 -4.32
C PHE A 336 33.31 -18.19 -4.67
N ARG A 337 32.95 -19.48 -4.57
CA ARG A 337 33.84 -20.56 -5.03
C ARG A 337 34.19 -20.39 -6.51
N ASP A 338 33.22 -20.07 -7.35
CA ASP A 338 33.42 -19.92 -8.79
C ASP A 338 34.19 -18.64 -9.10
N ILE A 339 33.78 -17.49 -8.56
CA ILE A 339 34.45 -16.18 -8.74
C ILE A 339 35.91 -16.24 -8.27
N LEU A 340 36.15 -16.89 -7.13
CA LEU A 340 37.47 -17.06 -6.54
C LEU A 340 38.19 -18.31 -7.07
N SER A 341 37.72 -18.98 -8.13
CA SER A 341 38.47 -20.06 -8.79
C SER A 341 39.17 -19.64 -10.07
N LEU A 342 38.80 -18.46 -10.60
CA LEU A 342 39.34 -17.95 -11.85
C LEU A 342 40.84 -17.61 -11.69
N PRO A 343 41.70 -18.02 -12.65
CA PRO A 343 43.10 -17.64 -12.63
C PRO A 343 43.21 -16.15 -12.92
N TRP A 344 43.51 -15.37 -11.88
CA TRP A 344 43.88 -13.96 -12.01
C TRP A 344 45.25 -13.88 -12.68
N ASN A 345 45.23 -13.89 -14.01
CA ASN A 345 46.42 -13.88 -14.84
C ASN A 345 47.12 -12.53 -14.68
N ALA A 346 48.42 -12.54 -14.43
CA ALA A 346 49.27 -11.36 -14.21
C ALA A 346 49.39 -10.40 -15.43
N ASN A 347 48.60 -10.60 -16.48
CA ASN A 347 48.56 -9.79 -17.71
C ASN A 347 47.24 -9.03 -17.91
N ASP A 348 46.25 -9.19 -17.02
CA ASP A 348 45.02 -8.39 -17.05
C ASP A 348 45.17 -7.15 -16.16
N ASP A 349 44.44 -6.08 -16.46
CA ASP A 349 44.29 -4.86 -15.64
C ASP A 349 43.63 -5.14 -14.27
N SER A 350 43.75 -6.36 -13.72
CA SER A 350 43.28 -6.75 -12.41
C SER A 350 44.04 -5.95 -11.35
N GLU A 351 43.33 -5.03 -10.68
CA GLU A 351 43.88 -4.29 -9.55
C GLU A 351 44.40 -5.28 -8.49
N SER A 352 45.65 -5.09 -8.08
CA SER A 352 46.27 -5.82 -6.98
C SER A 352 46.67 -4.84 -5.89
N LYS A 353 46.40 -5.20 -4.63
CA LYS A 353 46.77 -4.40 -3.46
C LYS A 353 47.60 -5.27 -2.53
N GLY A 354 48.85 -4.85 -2.27
CA GLY A 354 49.78 -5.62 -1.44
C GLY A 354 50.12 -7.01 -1.97
N GLY A 355 50.05 -7.22 -3.29
CA GLY A 355 50.25 -8.53 -3.93
C GLY A 355 49.03 -9.45 -3.88
N LEU A 356 47.92 -9.01 -3.26
CA LEU A 356 46.66 -9.73 -3.26
C LEU A 356 45.76 -9.27 -4.42
N PRO A 357 45.03 -10.20 -5.03
CA PRO A 357 44.01 -9.91 -6.02
C PRO A 357 42.83 -9.18 -5.36
N VAL A 358 42.37 -8.10 -6.01
CA VAL A 358 41.22 -7.30 -5.55
C VAL A 358 39.98 -7.68 -6.37
N VAL A 359 38.90 -8.04 -5.69
CA VAL A 359 37.60 -8.33 -6.29
C VAL A 359 36.61 -7.25 -5.92
N GLN A 360 36.17 -6.46 -6.90
CA GLN A 360 35.13 -5.44 -6.71
C GLN A 360 33.75 -6.09 -6.60
N LEU A 361 33.03 -5.74 -5.55
CA LEU A 361 31.66 -6.15 -5.29
C LEU A 361 30.75 -4.91 -5.26
N PRO A 362 29.47 -5.03 -5.66
CA PRO A 362 28.54 -3.90 -5.65
C PRO A 362 27.90 -3.62 -4.29
N GLU A 363 28.07 -4.51 -3.30
CA GLU A 363 27.55 -4.30 -1.95
C GLU A 363 28.33 -3.22 -1.20
N THR A 364 27.64 -2.49 -0.32
CA THR A 364 28.26 -1.49 0.56
C THR A 364 29.17 -2.16 1.59
N ALA A 365 30.08 -1.39 2.18
CA ALA A 365 30.96 -1.88 3.23
C ALA A 365 30.16 -2.43 4.42
N ARG A 366 29.03 -1.82 4.78
CA ARG A 366 28.15 -2.29 5.86
C ARG A 366 27.62 -3.69 5.58
N THR A 367 27.09 -3.92 4.37
CA THR A 367 26.54 -5.22 3.96
C THR A 367 27.63 -6.29 3.89
N LEU A 368 28.80 -5.96 3.32
CA LEU A 368 29.93 -6.88 3.27
C LEU A 368 30.46 -7.21 4.67
N GLN A 369 30.59 -6.23 5.54
CA GLN A 369 31.02 -6.45 6.92
C GLN A 369 30.08 -7.43 7.64
N LEU A 370 28.77 -7.26 7.53
CA LEU A 370 27.79 -8.16 8.13
C LEU A 370 27.85 -9.57 7.51
N LEU A 371 27.91 -9.66 6.18
CA LEU A 371 28.00 -10.92 5.45
C LEU A 371 29.24 -11.71 5.82
N LEU A 372 30.40 -11.06 5.85
CA LEU A 372 31.66 -11.66 6.25
C LEU A 372 31.63 -12.08 7.72
N SER A 373 31.16 -11.21 8.60
CA SER A 373 31.06 -11.50 10.04
C SER A 373 30.20 -12.72 10.34
N MET A 374 29.13 -12.93 9.57
CA MET A 374 28.22 -14.06 9.73
C MET A 374 28.70 -15.33 9.02
N SER A 375 29.60 -15.19 8.04
CA SER A 375 30.18 -16.31 7.29
C SER A 375 31.44 -16.87 7.94
N TYR A 376 32.15 -16.05 8.70
CA TYR A 376 33.40 -16.39 9.35
C TYR A 376 33.15 -16.97 10.74
N PRO A 377 33.95 -17.94 11.19
CA PRO A 377 33.88 -18.48 12.54
C PRO A 377 34.46 -17.46 13.53
N MET A 378 33.68 -16.43 13.87
CA MET A 378 34.02 -15.43 14.88
C MET A 378 33.47 -15.81 16.25
N GLY A 379 34.03 -15.24 17.32
CA GLY A 379 33.54 -15.50 18.67
C GLY A 379 32.09 -15.03 18.84
N ALA A 380 31.31 -15.67 19.73
CA ALA A 380 29.90 -15.31 19.95
C ALA A 380 29.69 -13.85 20.41
N LEU A 381 30.73 -13.22 20.98
CA LEU A 381 30.73 -11.80 21.38
C LEU A 381 31.04 -10.83 20.23
N GLU A 382 31.50 -11.34 19.09
CA GLU A 382 31.87 -10.57 17.90
C GLU A 382 30.83 -10.70 16.78
N GLN A 383 29.81 -11.56 16.95
CA GLN A 383 28.74 -11.68 15.97
C GLN A 383 27.87 -10.41 15.95
N PRO A 384 27.58 -9.87 14.76
CA PRO A 384 26.80 -8.66 14.64
C PRO A 384 25.36 -8.91 15.06
N PHE A 385 24.82 -8.00 15.87
CA PHE A 385 23.41 -8.02 16.21
C PHE A 385 22.60 -7.41 15.06
N LEU A 386 21.65 -8.16 14.50
CA LEU A 386 20.71 -7.66 13.48
C LEU A 386 19.44 -7.11 14.15
N ASP A 387 19.43 -5.81 14.43
CA ASP A 387 18.27 -5.09 14.98
C ASP A 387 17.57 -4.17 13.97
N ARG A 388 18.20 -3.93 12.82
CA ARG A 388 17.68 -3.06 11.76
C ARG A 388 17.13 -3.89 10.60
N LEU A 389 15.91 -3.55 10.17
CA LEU A 389 15.31 -4.20 9.00
C LEU A 389 16.08 -3.91 7.72
N GLU A 390 16.63 -2.70 7.58
CA GLU A 390 17.46 -2.35 6.42
C GLU A 390 18.72 -3.23 6.32
N ASP A 391 19.36 -3.53 7.46
CA ASP A 391 20.51 -4.43 7.50
C ASP A 391 20.11 -5.86 7.11
N VAL A 392 18.96 -6.34 7.59
CA VAL A 392 18.44 -7.68 7.24
C VAL A 392 18.08 -7.75 5.75
N ASP A 393 17.45 -6.72 5.21
CA ASP A 393 16.99 -6.67 3.82
C ASP A 393 18.17 -6.69 2.84
N HIS A 394 19.14 -5.78 3.01
CA HIS A 394 20.35 -5.76 2.16
C HIS A 394 21.18 -7.03 2.31
N LEU A 395 21.27 -7.58 3.53
CA LEU A 395 22.03 -8.80 3.78
C LEU A 395 21.34 -10.04 3.18
N LEU A 396 20.01 -10.08 3.19
CA LEU A 396 19.22 -11.14 2.56
C LEU A 396 19.40 -11.10 1.04
N GLU A 397 19.34 -9.92 0.43
CA GLU A 397 19.61 -9.72 -0.99
C GLU A 397 21.01 -10.21 -1.39
N ALA A 398 22.03 -9.79 -0.65
CA ALA A 398 23.41 -10.26 -0.87
C ALA A 398 23.54 -11.78 -0.65
N ALA A 399 22.92 -12.34 0.40
CA ALA A 399 22.99 -13.77 0.69
C ALA A 399 22.31 -14.62 -0.39
N ILE A 400 21.20 -14.17 -0.95
CA ILE A 400 20.52 -14.82 -2.09
C ILE A 400 21.41 -14.74 -3.34
N LYS A 401 21.89 -13.54 -3.68
CA LYS A 401 22.78 -13.30 -4.82
C LYS A 401 24.02 -14.17 -4.78
N TYR A 402 24.65 -14.29 -3.61
CA TYR A 402 25.84 -15.12 -3.42
C TYR A 402 25.52 -16.58 -3.05
N LYS A 403 24.26 -17.02 -3.12
CA LYS A 403 23.84 -18.39 -2.82
C LYS A 403 24.33 -18.93 -1.46
N MET A 404 24.27 -18.11 -0.43
CA MET A 404 24.64 -18.45 0.94
C MET A 404 23.47 -19.04 1.73
N GLU A 405 23.06 -20.28 1.40
CA GLU A 405 21.81 -20.87 1.89
C GLU A 405 21.64 -20.89 3.42
N LYS A 406 22.72 -21.16 4.17
CA LYS A 406 22.67 -21.16 5.64
C LYS A 406 22.37 -19.78 6.19
N LEU A 407 22.97 -18.75 5.60
CA LEU A 407 22.73 -17.36 5.97
C LEU A 407 21.30 -16.95 5.60
N VAL A 408 20.82 -17.30 4.41
CA VAL A 408 19.42 -17.06 4.00
C VAL A 408 18.45 -17.68 5.01
N LYS A 409 18.64 -18.95 5.42
CA LYS A 409 17.80 -19.61 6.43
C LYS A 409 17.82 -18.90 7.78
N PHE A 410 19.00 -18.44 8.21
CA PHE A 410 19.12 -17.67 9.44
C PHE A 410 18.38 -16.33 9.36
N LEU A 411 18.56 -15.58 8.28
CA LEU A 411 17.93 -14.26 8.09
C LEU A 411 16.41 -14.37 7.99
N ARG A 412 15.90 -15.39 7.29
CA ARG A 412 14.47 -15.71 7.25
C ARG A 412 13.88 -15.92 8.64
N ALA A 413 14.55 -16.71 9.48
CA ALA A 413 14.12 -16.92 10.86
C ALA A 413 14.21 -15.64 11.70
N THR A 414 15.27 -14.85 11.52
CA THR A 414 15.47 -13.56 12.20
C THR A 414 14.38 -12.55 11.84
N LEU A 415 14.01 -12.46 10.55
CA LEU A 415 13.04 -11.50 10.00
C LEU A 415 11.66 -11.58 10.69
N VAL A 416 11.21 -12.80 11.03
CA VAL A 416 9.91 -13.04 11.70
C VAL A 416 10.01 -13.13 13.21
N THR A 417 11.17 -12.83 13.81
CA THR A 417 11.27 -12.77 15.28
C THR A 417 10.41 -11.62 15.82
N PRO A 418 9.83 -11.76 17.03
CA PRO A 418 9.05 -10.68 17.65
C PRO A 418 9.79 -9.35 17.76
N LYS A 419 11.13 -9.38 17.83
CA LYS A 419 11.96 -8.18 17.90
C LYS A 419 11.89 -7.34 16.62
N LEU A 420 11.87 -7.97 15.46
CA LEU A 420 11.81 -7.28 14.17
C LEU A 420 10.38 -7.13 13.65
N LEU A 421 9.53 -8.12 13.88
CA LEU A 421 8.17 -8.16 13.34
C LEU A 421 7.21 -7.19 14.06
N CYS A 422 7.20 -7.17 15.40
CA CYS A 422 6.25 -6.36 16.14
C CYS A 422 6.48 -4.85 15.92
N GLY A 423 5.47 -4.16 15.41
CA GLY A 423 5.48 -2.77 15.03
C GLY A 423 6.13 -2.47 13.68
N ASN A 424 6.54 -3.48 12.90
CA ASN A 424 7.04 -3.32 11.53
C ASN A 424 6.38 -4.32 10.55
N GLU A 425 5.12 -4.66 10.76
CA GLU A 425 4.45 -5.75 10.05
C GLU A 425 4.40 -5.52 8.54
N ILE A 426 4.06 -4.30 8.08
CA ILE A 426 4.05 -3.96 6.64
C ILE A 426 5.46 -3.97 6.06
N ARG A 427 6.47 -3.51 6.82
CA ARG A 427 7.87 -3.49 6.36
C ARG A 427 8.42 -4.91 6.21
N VAL A 428 8.14 -5.77 7.18
CA VAL A 428 8.52 -7.20 7.11
C VAL A 428 7.77 -7.91 6.00
N PHE A 429 6.48 -7.59 5.80
CA PHE A 429 5.71 -8.07 4.66
C PHE A 429 6.37 -7.65 3.34
N ALA A 430 6.81 -6.39 3.22
CA ALA A 430 7.49 -5.88 2.02
C ALA A 430 8.80 -6.60 1.73
N ILE A 431 9.66 -6.78 2.74
CA ILE A 431 10.91 -7.54 2.61
C ILE A 431 10.60 -8.99 2.19
N ALA A 432 9.70 -9.65 2.90
CA ALA A 432 9.39 -11.06 2.62
C ALA A 432 8.79 -11.25 1.22
N TYR A 433 7.90 -10.36 0.78
CA TYR A 433 7.29 -10.42 -0.54
C TYR A 433 8.32 -10.17 -1.65
N ARG A 434 9.17 -9.14 -1.49
CA ARG A 434 10.23 -8.79 -2.45
C ARG A 434 11.21 -9.94 -2.71
N HIS A 435 11.50 -10.73 -1.68
CA HIS A 435 12.41 -11.88 -1.75
C HIS A 435 11.68 -13.22 -1.95
N GLU A 436 10.40 -13.21 -2.32
CA GLU A 436 9.59 -14.42 -2.59
C GLU A 436 9.55 -15.41 -1.39
N LEU A 437 9.51 -14.87 -0.17
CA LEU A 437 9.51 -15.64 1.08
C LEU A 437 8.08 -15.94 1.56
N ASP A 438 7.36 -16.83 0.89
CA ASP A 438 5.93 -17.09 1.10
C ASP A 438 5.50 -17.38 2.55
N ALA A 439 6.34 -18.08 3.33
CA ALA A 439 6.01 -18.43 4.71
C ALA A 439 6.11 -17.19 5.62
N GLU A 440 7.14 -16.39 5.42
CA GLU A 440 7.41 -15.14 6.12
C GLU A 440 6.39 -14.07 5.73
N THR A 441 6.04 -13.96 4.44
CA THR A 441 4.99 -13.05 3.92
C THR A 441 3.66 -13.32 4.61
N ARG A 442 3.23 -14.59 4.68
CA ARG A 442 1.99 -14.97 5.39
C ARG A 442 2.07 -14.72 6.90
N THR A 443 3.24 -14.89 7.49
CA THR A 443 3.46 -14.61 8.92
C THR A 443 3.33 -13.12 9.22
N ALA A 444 3.91 -12.27 8.37
CA ALA A 444 3.80 -10.82 8.45
C ALA A 444 2.37 -10.32 8.22
N ALA A 445 1.69 -10.86 7.21
CA ALA A 445 0.29 -10.53 6.92
C ALA A 445 -0.65 -10.87 8.09
N ARG A 446 -0.43 -12.00 8.76
CA ARG A 446 -1.19 -12.37 9.97
C ARG A 446 -0.88 -11.45 11.15
N ALA A 447 0.38 -11.10 11.36
CA ALA A 447 0.77 -10.17 12.42
C ALA A 447 0.16 -8.78 12.22
N ALA A 448 0.02 -8.33 10.95
CA ALA A 448 -0.61 -7.05 10.62
C ALA A 448 -2.07 -6.95 11.10
N LEU A 449 -2.77 -8.07 11.32
CA LEU A 449 -4.13 -8.08 11.87
C LEU A 449 -4.20 -7.55 13.31
N GLU A 450 -3.10 -7.61 14.05
CA GLU A 450 -3.03 -7.15 15.45
C GLU A 450 -3.02 -5.62 15.58
N HIS A 451 -2.76 -4.91 14.48
CA HIS A 451 -2.59 -3.46 14.45
C HIS A 451 -3.60 -2.79 13.52
N LEU A 452 -3.88 -1.51 13.79
CA LEU A 452 -4.66 -0.68 12.88
C LEU A 452 -3.82 -0.44 11.63
N PHE A 453 -4.33 -0.82 10.46
CA PHE A 453 -3.53 -0.89 9.24
C PHE A 453 -2.78 0.41 8.94
N LEU A 454 -3.47 1.54 9.05
CA LEU A 454 -2.94 2.88 8.74
C LEU A 454 -2.08 3.49 9.86
N GLU A 455 -1.97 2.83 11.01
CA GLU A 455 -1.11 3.24 12.13
C GLU A 455 0.18 2.42 12.21
N MET A 456 0.32 1.40 11.35
CA MET A 456 1.56 0.65 11.24
C MET A 456 2.70 1.54 10.72
N LYS A 457 3.93 1.22 11.11
CA LYS A 457 5.10 1.97 10.65
C LYS A 457 5.35 1.71 9.17
N SER A 458 5.40 2.78 8.38
CA SER A 458 5.96 2.72 7.02
C SER A 458 7.49 2.72 7.08
N GLY A 459 8.11 2.34 5.97
CA GLY A 459 9.55 2.31 5.80
C GLY A 459 9.92 2.29 4.31
N PRO A 460 11.22 2.45 3.99
CA PRO A 460 11.70 2.51 2.61
C PRO A 460 11.41 1.22 1.83
N GLU A 461 11.18 0.11 2.52
CA GLU A 461 10.89 -1.18 1.89
C GLU A 461 9.58 -1.17 1.09
N LEU A 462 8.65 -0.28 1.43
CA LEU A 462 7.39 -0.11 0.70
C LEU A 462 7.58 0.57 -0.66
N GLU A 463 8.69 1.27 -0.92
CA GLU A 463 8.94 1.89 -2.24
C GLU A 463 9.15 0.84 -3.33
N TYR A 464 9.61 -0.36 -2.95
CA TYR A 464 9.87 -1.46 -3.89
C TYR A 464 8.64 -2.34 -4.14
N LEU A 465 7.53 -2.11 -3.44
CA LEU A 465 6.28 -2.81 -3.65
C LEU A 465 5.33 -2.00 -4.54
N SER A 466 4.51 -2.68 -5.33
CA SER A 466 3.41 -2.02 -6.03
C SER A 466 2.25 -1.68 -5.08
N ALA A 467 1.52 -0.62 -5.40
CA ALA A 467 0.31 -0.23 -4.70
C ALA A 467 -0.75 -1.35 -4.78
N ALA A 468 -0.82 -2.06 -5.91
CA ALA A 468 -1.66 -3.25 -6.05
C ALA A 468 -1.37 -4.32 -4.97
N THR A 469 -0.08 -4.57 -4.69
CA THR A 469 0.36 -5.51 -3.65
C THR A 469 -0.07 -5.07 -2.24
N LEU A 470 0.05 -3.78 -1.93
CA LEU A 470 -0.40 -3.27 -0.63
C LEU A 470 -1.92 -3.29 -0.49
N LEU A 471 -2.68 -3.03 -1.56
CA LEU A 471 -4.15 -3.17 -1.56
C LEU A 471 -4.58 -4.60 -1.28
N LEU A 472 -3.88 -5.60 -1.81
CA LEU A 472 -4.14 -7.00 -1.51
C LEU A 472 -3.98 -7.28 0.00
N LEU A 473 -2.91 -6.78 0.63
CA LEU A 473 -2.72 -6.91 2.07
C LEU A 473 -3.82 -6.17 2.85
N PHE A 474 -4.22 -4.98 2.40
CA PHE A 474 -5.27 -4.21 3.05
C PHE A 474 -6.64 -4.88 2.92
N GLU A 475 -6.97 -5.47 1.76
CA GLU A 475 -8.18 -6.28 1.58
C GLU A 475 -8.18 -7.51 2.45
N HIS A 476 -7.05 -8.22 2.52
CA HIS A 476 -6.89 -9.34 3.43
C HIS A 476 -7.18 -8.91 4.87
N HIS A 477 -6.60 -7.78 5.30
CA HIS A 477 -6.80 -7.20 6.63
C HIS A 477 -8.28 -6.91 6.90
N GLN A 478 -8.96 -6.22 5.97
CA GLN A 478 -10.38 -5.89 6.10
C GLN A 478 -11.29 -7.13 6.06
N ALA A 479 -11.02 -8.09 5.18
CA ALA A 479 -11.77 -9.34 5.09
C ALA A 479 -11.67 -10.14 6.39
N CYS A 480 -10.46 -10.27 6.94
CA CYS A 480 -10.24 -10.91 8.23
C CYS A 480 -10.98 -10.19 9.37
N ILE A 481 -10.95 -8.85 9.41
CA ILE A 481 -11.70 -8.07 10.41
C ILE A 481 -13.19 -8.25 10.24
N LYS A 482 -13.71 -8.20 9.01
CA LYS A 482 -15.13 -8.39 8.72
C LYS A 482 -15.60 -9.77 9.18
N SER A 483 -14.87 -10.82 8.83
CA SER A 483 -15.19 -12.18 9.28
C SER A 483 -15.03 -12.36 10.79
N ALA A 484 -14.06 -11.68 11.42
CA ALA A 484 -13.98 -11.65 12.87
C ALA A 484 -15.21 -10.97 13.49
N ARG A 485 -15.70 -9.87 12.92
CA ARG A 485 -16.96 -9.20 13.32
C ARG A 485 -18.16 -10.12 13.17
N GLU A 486 -18.29 -10.83 12.04
CA GLU A 486 -19.37 -11.78 11.79
C GLU A 486 -19.32 -12.95 12.79
N ALA A 487 -18.15 -13.57 12.98
CA ALA A 487 -17.97 -14.62 13.98
C ALA A 487 -18.32 -14.14 15.40
N LEU A 488 -18.04 -12.88 15.71
CA LEU A 488 -18.39 -12.28 17.01
C LEU A 488 -19.88 -11.96 17.16
N ALA A 489 -20.58 -11.70 16.07
CA ALA A 489 -22.03 -11.57 16.08
C ALA A 489 -22.72 -12.92 16.35
N ASP A 490 -22.17 -14.02 15.81
CA ASP A 490 -22.68 -15.38 15.96
C ASP A 490 -22.37 -16.01 17.33
N ILE A 491 -21.32 -15.53 18.01
CA ILE A 491 -21.00 -15.96 19.36
C ILE A 491 -22.06 -15.40 20.32
N ASN A 492 -23.00 -16.25 20.70
CA ASN A 492 -23.65 -16.18 21.99
C ASN A 492 -22.56 -16.31 23.06
N LEU A 493 -21.86 -15.21 23.39
CA LEU A 493 -21.22 -15.05 24.70
C LEU A 493 -22.21 -15.65 25.69
N PRO A 494 -21.82 -16.53 26.63
CA PRO A 494 -22.76 -17.05 27.61
C PRO A 494 -23.43 -15.83 28.22
N VAL A 495 -24.65 -15.61 27.75
CA VAL A 495 -25.62 -14.80 28.43
C VAL A 495 -25.70 -15.63 29.69
N ILE A 496 -25.05 -15.16 30.76
CA ILE A 496 -25.54 -15.44 32.09
C ILE A 496 -26.97 -14.97 31.95
N SER A 497 -27.86 -15.93 31.69
CA SER A 497 -28.99 -15.76 30.79
C SER A 497 -29.78 -14.50 31.10
N ASP A 498 -30.40 -13.91 30.10
CA ASP A 498 -31.50 -12.94 30.26
C ASP A 498 -32.65 -13.44 31.15
N ASN A 499 -32.55 -14.66 31.70
CA ASN A 499 -33.27 -15.01 32.90
C ASN A 499 -32.72 -14.20 34.06
N ARG A 500 -33.32 -13.02 34.29
CA ARG A 500 -33.77 -12.56 35.62
C ARG A 500 -33.02 -13.17 36.80
N ASP A 501 -31.70 -13.02 36.88
CA ASP A 501 -30.93 -13.43 38.05
C ASP A 501 -31.22 -12.41 39.14
N THR A 502 -32.39 -12.60 39.74
CA THR A 502 -32.87 -11.81 40.85
C THR A 502 -32.19 -12.32 42.09
N VAL A 503 -31.11 -11.66 42.47
CA VAL A 503 -30.44 -11.98 43.73
C VAL A 503 -31.27 -11.38 44.86
N ARG A 504 -31.66 -12.22 45.81
CA ARG A 504 -32.39 -11.77 47.01
C ARG A 504 -31.38 -11.20 47.99
N GLN A 505 -31.40 -9.88 48.15
CA GLN A 505 -30.50 -9.19 49.08
C GLN A 505 -31.24 -8.15 49.91
N TYR A 506 -30.65 -7.75 51.03
CA TYR A 506 -31.19 -6.68 51.85
C TYR A 506 -31.00 -5.33 51.13
N CYS A 507 -32.10 -4.67 50.80
CA CYS A 507 -32.06 -3.35 50.22
C CYS A 507 -32.09 -2.28 51.31
N SER A 508 -31.03 -1.47 51.44
CA SER A 508 -30.97 -0.37 52.42
C SER A 508 -32.07 0.69 52.23
N GLY A 509 -32.53 0.91 50.99
CA GLY A 509 -33.68 1.78 50.69
C GLY A 509 -35.02 1.22 51.19
N CYS A 510 -35.35 -0.02 50.82
CA CYS A 510 -36.60 -0.68 51.22
C CYS A 510 -36.57 -1.29 52.63
N ARG A 511 -35.43 -1.23 53.34
CA ARG A 511 -35.15 -1.85 54.64
C ARG A 511 -35.62 -3.31 54.78
N SER A 512 -35.60 -4.07 53.68
CA SER A 512 -36.10 -5.45 53.61
C SER A 512 -35.42 -6.25 52.51
N GLN A 513 -35.59 -7.57 52.54
CA GLN A 513 -35.15 -8.48 51.49
C GLN A 513 -35.91 -8.20 50.19
N ARG A 514 -35.16 -7.85 49.14
CA ARG A 514 -35.68 -7.51 47.81
C ARG A 514 -34.89 -8.21 46.72
N ASN A 515 -35.58 -8.41 45.60
CA ASN A 515 -34.98 -8.93 44.38
C ASN A 515 -34.24 -7.79 43.69
N PHE A 516 -32.96 -8.01 43.38
CA PHE A 516 -32.14 -7.10 42.59
C PHE A 516 -31.94 -7.65 41.20
N THR A 517 -32.16 -6.85 40.17
CA THR A 517 -31.80 -7.19 38.80
C THR A 517 -30.36 -6.75 38.53
N VAL A 518 -29.55 -7.67 38.03
CA VAL A 518 -28.20 -7.38 37.51
C VAL A 518 -28.37 -6.66 36.18
N ARG A 519 -27.93 -5.41 36.06
CA ARG A 519 -27.86 -4.70 34.77
C ARG A 519 -26.42 -4.66 34.27
N ARG A 520 -26.20 -5.10 33.03
CA ARG A 520 -24.94 -4.87 32.29
C ARG A 520 -24.98 -3.47 31.67
N SER A 521 -23.82 -2.83 31.50
CA SER A 521 -23.68 -1.74 30.53
C SER A 521 -23.48 -2.38 29.16
N GLU A 522 -24.55 -2.60 28.40
CA GLU A 522 -24.56 -3.60 27.34
C GLU A 522 -24.04 -3.16 25.97
N GLU A 523 -23.70 -1.89 25.75
CA GLU A 523 -23.54 -1.39 24.37
C GLU A 523 -22.08 -1.16 23.90
N LYS A 524 -21.12 -0.87 24.79
CA LYS A 524 -19.79 -0.42 24.33
C LYS A 524 -18.76 -1.50 23.99
N LEU A 525 -18.97 -2.75 24.38
CA LEU A 525 -17.94 -3.79 24.24
C LEU A 525 -17.99 -4.54 22.90
N LYS A 526 -19.16 -4.63 22.25
CA LYS A 526 -19.37 -5.40 21.00
C LYS A 526 -18.87 -4.69 19.74
N LEU A 527 -18.88 -3.35 19.72
CA LEU A 527 -18.60 -2.55 18.52
C LEU A 527 -17.21 -1.88 18.55
N GLU A 528 -16.74 -1.50 19.74
CA GLU A 528 -15.49 -0.74 19.92
C GLU A 528 -14.22 -1.60 19.72
N ILE A 529 -14.34 -2.94 19.67
CA ILE A 529 -13.20 -3.86 19.60
C ILE A 529 -12.63 -4.05 18.19
N LEU A 530 -13.36 -3.76 17.11
CA LEU A 530 -13.05 -4.42 15.83
C LEU A 530 -12.62 -3.51 14.69
N ASP A 531 -11.78 -2.52 14.91
CA ASP A 531 -10.94 -1.96 13.83
C ASP A 531 -9.59 -2.69 13.69
N ARG A 532 -9.26 -3.58 14.63
CA ARG A 532 -8.10 -4.50 14.61
C ARG A 532 -8.45 -5.79 15.37
N ILE A 533 -7.69 -6.87 15.18
CA ILE A 533 -7.85 -8.12 15.92
C ILE A 533 -6.93 -8.08 17.16
N PRO A 534 -7.43 -7.88 18.38
CA PRO A 534 -6.57 -7.75 19.56
C PRO A 534 -5.77 -9.04 19.81
N SER A 535 -4.49 -8.90 20.18
CA SER A 535 -3.66 -10.06 20.53
C SER A 535 -4.27 -10.85 21.70
N ARG A 536 -3.96 -12.14 21.80
CA ARG A 536 -4.47 -13.00 22.89
C ARG A 536 -4.20 -12.43 24.29
N LYS A 537 -3.07 -11.72 24.46
CA LYS A 537 -2.67 -11.07 25.71
C LYS A 537 -3.51 -9.83 25.96
N GLU A 538 -3.65 -8.95 24.97
CA GLU A 538 -4.47 -7.75 25.06
C GLU A 538 -5.94 -8.10 25.31
N PHE A 539 -6.48 -9.08 24.60
CA PHE A 539 -7.85 -9.52 24.80
C PHE A 539 -8.09 -10.00 26.24
N LYS A 540 -7.18 -10.84 26.78
CA LYS A 540 -7.24 -11.28 28.18
C LYS A 540 -7.14 -10.11 29.16
N GLN A 541 -6.29 -9.12 28.87
CA GLN A 541 -6.11 -7.93 29.71
C GLN A 541 -7.34 -7.00 29.65
N THR A 542 -7.88 -6.75 28.46
CA THR A 542 -9.11 -5.95 28.26
C THR A 542 -10.30 -6.60 28.91
N MET A 543 -10.47 -7.92 28.78
CA MET A 543 -11.55 -8.65 29.47
C MET A 543 -11.35 -8.69 30.99
N ALA A 544 -10.10 -8.76 31.47
CA ALA A 544 -9.80 -8.70 32.91
C ALA A 544 -9.97 -7.30 33.51
N ALA A 545 -9.59 -6.24 32.77
CA ALA A 545 -9.70 -4.84 33.18
C ALA A 545 -11.14 -4.31 33.05
N ARG A 546 -11.88 -4.78 32.05
CA ARG A 546 -13.32 -4.53 31.87
C ARG A 546 -14.18 -5.62 32.52
N ALA A 547 -13.71 -6.25 33.61
CA ALA A 547 -14.60 -7.00 34.51
C ALA A 547 -15.70 -6.03 34.99
N VAL A 548 -16.80 -6.01 34.23
CA VAL A 548 -17.84 -4.99 34.28
C VAL A 548 -18.33 -4.89 35.72
N PRO A 549 -18.33 -3.70 36.36
CA PRO A 549 -18.97 -3.55 37.66
C PRO A 549 -20.46 -3.87 37.47
N LEU A 550 -20.87 -5.06 37.88
CA LEU A 550 -22.26 -5.49 37.83
C LEU A 550 -23.08 -4.53 38.69
N ARG A 551 -23.96 -3.75 38.07
CA ARG A 551 -24.83 -2.81 38.80
C ARG A 551 -26.08 -3.55 39.22
N LEU A 552 -26.24 -3.78 40.52
CA LEU A 552 -27.44 -4.36 41.09
C LEU A 552 -28.49 -3.27 41.29
N VAL A 553 -29.65 -3.39 40.65
CA VAL A 553 -30.77 -2.44 40.79
C VAL A 553 -31.91 -3.12 41.53
N CYS A 554 -32.34 -2.54 42.66
CA CYS A 554 -33.48 -3.08 43.42
C CYS A 554 -34.77 -2.95 42.59
N ASN A 555 -35.50 -4.06 42.38
CA ASN A 555 -36.71 -4.07 41.55
C ASN A 555 -37.87 -3.25 42.12
N TYR A 556 -37.78 -2.83 43.40
CA TYR A 556 -38.85 -2.10 44.08
C TYR A 556 -38.59 -0.60 44.24
N CYS A 557 -37.34 -0.19 44.49
CA CYS A 557 -37.01 1.23 44.72
C CYS A 557 -36.01 1.79 43.72
N SER A 558 -35.59 0.98 42.73
CA SER A 558 -34.65 1.35 41.67
C SER A 558 -33.27 1.84 42.16
N ARG A 559 -32.97 1.68 43.45
CA ARG A 559 -31.68 2.08 44.03
C ARG A 559 -30.60 1.11 43.58
N SER A 560 -29.51 1.65 43.04
CA SER A 560 -28.35 0.85 42.64
C SER A 560 -27.32 0.73 43.75
N LYS A 561 -26.74 -0.46 43.92
CA LYS A 561 -25.53 -0.67 44.72
C LYS A 561 -24.41 -1.25 43.85
N THR A 562 -23.18 -0.82 44.14
CA THR A 562 -21.93 -1.31 43.58
C THR A 562 -21.11 -1.81 44.78
N GLU A 563 -21.16 -3.11 45.10
CA GLU A 563 -20.44 -3.65 46.27
C GLU A 563 -19.81 -5.03 46.00
N ASP A 564 -18.61 -5.20 46.54
CA ASP A 564 -17.52 -6.15 46.24
C ASP A 564 -17.72 -7.63 46.64
N ALA A 565 -18.96 -8.09 46.85
CA ALA A 565 -19.22 -9.38 47.52
C ALA A 565 -20.18 -10.32 46.76
N ILE A 566 -20.09 -10.34 45.44
CA ILE A 566 -20.50 -11.54 44.68
C ILE A 566 -19.31 -12.51 44.72
N ASN A 567 -19.52 -13.83 44.64
CA ASN A 567 -18.42 -14.80 44.57
C ASN A 567 -17.62 -14.57 43.27
N ILE A 568 -16.70 -13.59 43.32
CA ILE A 568 -15.91 -13.09 42.20
C ILE A 568 -15.13 -14.26 41.59
N GLN A 569 -14.73 -15.26 42.38
CA GLN A 569 -14.00 -16.43 41.87
C GLN A 569 -14.82 -17.28 40.90
N SER A 570 -16.09 -17.57 41.17
CA SER A 570 -16.91 -18.39 40.26
C SER A 570 -17.33 -17.61 39.00
N ILE A 571 -17.59 -16.31 39.11
CA ILE A 571 -17.82 -15.45 37.92
C ILE A 571 -16.53 -15.30 37.10
N LEU A 572 -15.37 -15.11 37.74
CA LEU A 572 -14.09 -15.05 37.06
C LEU A 572 -13.73 -16.39 36.41
N GLN A 573 -14.13 -17.52 36.99
CA GLN A 573 -13.90 -18.84 36.41
C GLN A 573 -14.77 -19.06 35.17
N ILE A 574 -16.07 -18.76 35.24
CA ILE A 574 -16.97 -18.80 34.09
C ILE A 574 -16.51 -17.81 33.01
N ALA A 575 -16.08 -16.61 33.39
CA ALA A 575 -15.52 -15.64 32.46
C ALA A 575 -14.22 -16.13 31.81
N ARG A 576 -13.34 -16.82 32.55
CA ARG A 576 -12.11 -17.41 32.01
C ARG A 576 -12.39 -18.53 31.02
N GLU A 577 -13.32 -19.43 31.34
CA GLU A 577 -13.74 -20.55 30.47
C GLU A 577 -14.46 -20.05 29.21
N ALA A 578 -15.31 -19.02 29.34
CA ALA A 578 -15.92 -18.31 28.22
C ALA A 578 -14.87 -17.60 27.36
N THR A 579 -13.89 -16.94 27.98
CA THR A 579 -12.77 -16.25 27.29
C THR A 579 -11.87 -17.24 26.55
N SER A 580 -11.59 -18.42 27.10
CA SER A 580 -10.80 -19.44 26.41
C SER A 580 -11.53 -20.05 25.21
N THR A 581 -12.83 -20.31 25.36
CA THR A 581 -13.67 -20.82 24.27
C THR A 581 -13.82 -19.78 23.17
N TYR A 582 -14.03 -18.52 23.55
CA TYR A 582 -14.06 -17.35 22.67
C TYR A 582 -12.79 -17.20 21.83
N LEU A 583 -11.62 -17.25 22.49
CA LEU A 583 -10.33 -17.11 21.80
C LEU A 583 -10.11 -18.24 20.80
N SER A 584 -10.51 -19.47 21.14
CA SER A 584 -10.39 -20.62 20.25
C SER A 584 -11.28 -20.50 19.01
N GLN A 585 -12.50 -19.98 19.14
CA GLN A 585 -13.41 -19.79 18.01
C GLN A 585 -12.98 -18.63 17.10
N LEU A 586 -12.47 -17.54 17.70
CA LEU A 586 -11.89 -16.43 16.96
C LEU A 586 -10.65 -16.89 16.17
N GLU A 587 -9.73 -17.63 16.81
CA GLU A 587 -8.53 -18.19 16.17
C GLU A 587 -8.91 -19.15 15.01
N ASP A 588 -9.96 -19.95 15.16
CA ASP A 588 -10.46 -20.87 14.12
C ASP A 588 -11.16 -20.13 12.96
N ALA A 589 -11.92 -19.06 13.23
CA ALA A 589 -12.51 -18.20 12.21
C ALA A 589 -11.43 -17.44 11.41
N ILE A 590 -10.46 -16.83 12.12
CA ILE A 590 -9.32 -16.14 11.49
C ILE A 590 -8.51 -17.13 10.67
N SER A 591 -8.21 -18.32 11.21
CA SER A 591 -7.42 -19.33 10.49
C SER A 591 -8.10 -19.79 9.21
N ARG A 592 -9.43 -20.01 9.24
CA ARG A 592 -10.20 -20.38 8.03
C ARG A 592 -10.20 -19.29 6.97
N VAL A 593 -10.38 -18.02 7.37
CA VAL A 593 -10.37 -16.89 6.43
C VAL A 593 -8.97 -16.66 5.88
N CYS A 594 -7.95 -16.66 6.73
CA CYS A 594 -6.56 -16.52 6.29
C CYS A 594 -6.14 -17.66 5.34
N LEU A 595 -6.69 -18.87 5.45
CA LEU A 595 -6.42 -19.95 4.51
C LEU A 595 -7.11 -19.74 3.15
N LEU A 596 -8.28 -19.10 3.12
CA LEU A 596 -9.05 -18.84 1.90
C LEU A 596 -8.56 -17.61 1.12
N THR A 597 -7.97 -16.63 1.80
CA THR A 597 -7.52 -15.36 1.19
C THR A 597 -6.02 -15.32 0.87
N LEU A 598 -5.23 -16.31 1.31
CA LEU A 598 -3.79 -16.46 1.01
C LEU A 598 -3.49 -17.60 0.02
N GLN A 599 -4.53 -18.25 -0.52
CA GLN A 599 -4.49 -19.16 -1.67
C GLN A 599 -4.84 -18.39 -2.93
#